data_AF-A0A971BHR9-F1
#
_entry.id   AF-A0A971BHR9-F1
#
_cell.length_a   1.000
_cell.length_b   1.000
_cell.length_c   1.000
_cell.angle_alpha   90.00
_cell.angle_beta   90.00
_cell.angle_gamma   90.00
#
_symmetry.space_group_name_H-M   'P 1'
#
loop_
_entity.id
_entity.type
_entity.pdbx_description
1 polymer ?
#
loop_
_entity_poly.entity_id
_entity_poly.type
_entity_poly.pdbx_seq_one_letter_code
_entity_poly.pdbx_strand_id
1 'polypeptide(L)' 'RENMNLQANVAEDDVVIIPAGTWHNLINTGNIPLRLYSIYAPPQHPRGTVHRTKADAMAAEHSH' A
#
# COMPACT_ATOMS: atom_id res chain seq x y z
N ARG A 1 8.87 -6.65 -15.69
CA ARG A 1 7.75 -7.44 -15.12
C ARG A 1 8.37 -8.31 -14.04
N GLU A 2 8.57 -7.75 -12.87
CA GLU A 2 9.52 -8.29 -11.88
C GLU A 2 8.78 -9.17 -10.86
N ASN A 3 9.16 -10.45 -10.82
CA ASN A 3 8.92 -11.47 -9.78
C ASN A 3 7.77 -11.22 -8.78
N MET A 4 6.52 -11.40 -9.23
CA MET A 4 5.36 -11.60 -8.35
C MET A 4 5.31 -13.04 -7.83
N ASN A 5 6.34 -13.48 -7.10
CA ASN A 5 6.49 -14.89 -6.71
C ASN A 5 5.58 -15.31 -5.54
N LEU A 6 4.91 -14.36 -4.89
CA LEU A 6 3.99 -14.60 -3.79
C LEU A 6 2.69 -13.84 -4.02
N GLN A 7 1.59 -14.59 -4.07
CA GLN A 7 0.24 -14.07 -4.00
C GLN A 7 -0.49 -14.81 -2.88
N ALA A 8 -1.07 -14.06 -1.94
CA ALA A 8 -1.79 -14.61 -0.82
C ALA A 8 -3.07 -13.78 -0.58
N ASN A 9 -4.13 -14.46 -0.13
CA ASN A 9 -5.28 -13.77 0.43
C ASN A 9 -4.92 -13.36 1.86
N VAL A 10 -5.32 -12.15 2.25
CA VAL A 10 -5.16 -11.62 3.60
C VAL A 10 -6.53 -11.26 4.14
N ALA A 11 -6.72 -11.43 5.45
CA ALA A 11 -7.96 -11.18 6.16
C ALA A 11 -7.73 -10.27 7.37
N GLU A 12 -8.78 -10.10 8.19
CA GLU A 12 -8.66 -9.43 9.49
C GLU A 12 -7.59 -10.12 10.34
N ASP A 13 -6.88 -9.33 11.15
CA ASP A 13 -5.77 -9.73 12.02
C ASP A 13 -4.47 -10.23 11.32
N ASP A 14 -4.42 -10.27 10.00
CA ASP A 14 -3.18 -10.58 9.26
C ASP A 14 -2.19 -9.40 9.21
N VAL A 15 -0.89 -9.72 9.09
CA VAL A 15 0.19 -8.75 8.90
C VAL A 15 0.99 -9.08 7.64
N VAL A 16 1.21 -8.07 6.80
CA VAL A 16 2.07 -8.17 5.61
C VAL A 16 3.37 -7.42 5.85
N ILE A 17 4.50 -8.12 5.75
CA ILE A 17 5.84 -7.53 5.86
C ILE A 17 6.46 -7.41 4.47
N ILE A 18 6.87 -6.20 4.12
CA ILE A 18 7.39 -5.87 2.79
C ILE A 18 8.84 -5.37 2.94
N PRO A 19 9.85 -6.19 2.64
CA PRO A 19 11.24 -5.76 2.68
C PRO A 19 11.55 -4.66 1.67
N ALA A 20 12.52 -3.80 1.97
CA ALA A 20 12.99 -2.78 1.04
C ALA A 20 13.39 -3.39 -0.32
N GLY A 21 13.03 -2.72 -1.41
CA GLY A 21 13.27 -3.21 -2.78
C GLY A 21 12.32 -4.32 -3.25
N THR A 22 11.31 -4.70 -2.45
CA THR A 22 10.31 -5.69 -2.85
C THR A 22 9.16 -5.03 -3.59
N TRP A 23 8.90 -5.48 -4.82
CA TRP A 23 7.70 -5.08 -5.55
C TRP A 23 6.45 -5.67 -4.87
N HIS A 24 5.42 -4.86 -4.66
CA HIS A 24 4.22 -5.28 -3.94
C HIS A 24 2.98 -4.52 -4.43
N ASN A 25 1.82 -5.14 -4.26
CA ASN A 25 0.52 -4.53 -4.52
C ASN A 25 -0.54 -5.14 -3.61
N LEU A 26 -1.47 -4.33 -3.12
CA LEU A 26 -2.63 -4.78 -2.34
C LEU A 26 -3.90 -4.47 -3.13
N ILE A 27 -4.72 -5.50 -3.35
CA ILE A 27 -5.97 -5.40 -4.09
C ILE A 27 -7.10 -5.80 -3.15
N ASN A 28 -8.07 -4.92 -2.95
CA ASN A 28 -9.29 -5.29 -2.24
C ASN A 28 -10.12 -6.24 -3.11
N THR A 29 -10.20 -7.51 -2.73
CA THR A 29 -10.99 -8.55 -3.40
C THR A 29 -12.36 -8.76 -2.76
N GLY A 30 -12.66 -8.06 -1.66
CA GLY A 30 -13.95 -8.11 -0.97
C GLY A 30 -14.98 -7.17 -1.57
N ASN A 31 -16.18 -7.18 -0.97
CA ASN A 31 -17.31 -6.34 -1.38
C ASN A 31 -17.55 -5.13 -0.46
N ILE A 32 -16.70 -4.94 0.55
CA ILE A 32 -16.71 -3.79 1.47
C ILE A 32 -15.38 -3.03 1.40
N PRO A 33 -15.33 -1.75 1.84
CA PRO A 33 -14.08 -1.01 1.88
C PRO A 33 -13.04 -1.68 2.79
N LEU A 34 -11.88 -2.03 2.23
CA LEU A 34 -10.71 -2.49 2.98
C LEU A 34 -10.17 -1.34 3.84
N ARG A 35 -9.97 -1.61 5.13
CA ARG A 35 -9.34 -0.68 6.08
C ARG A 35 -8.04 -1.30 6.57
N LEU A 36 -6.95 -0.55 6.46
CA LEU A 36 -5.64 -0.98 6.91
C LEU A 36 -4.82 0.22 7.40
N TYR A 37 -3.75 -0.07 8.12
CA TYR A 37 -2.70 0.88 8.44
C TYR A 37 -1.40 0.41 7.77
N SER A 38 -0.56 1.36 7.38
CA SER A 38 0.77 1.08 6.82
C SER A 38 1.82 1.83 7.64
N ILE A 39 2.91 1.14 7.95
CA ILE A 39 4.04 1.69 8.71
C ILE A 39 5.25 1.65 7.79
N TYR A 40 5.81 2.82 7.48
CA TYR A 40 6.99 2.97 6.63
C TYR A 40 8.22 3.28 7.48
N ALA A 41 9.36 2.68 7.14
CA ALA A 41 10.65 2.94 7.76
C ALA A 41 11.76 2.97 6.67
N PRO A 42 12.34 4.14 6.32
CA PRO A 42 12.04 5.49 6.84
C PRO A 42 10.65 6.02 6.40
N PRO A 43 10.19 7.17 6.94
CA PRO A 43 8.91 7.77 6.53
C PRO A 43 8.83 8.01 5.01
N GLN A 44 7.72 7.60 4.39
CA GLN A 44 7.51 7.73 2.94
C GLN A 44 6.91 9.09 2.54
N HIS A 45 5.92 9.59 3.28
CA HIS A 45 5.21 10.83 2.95
C HIS A 45 5.54 11.96 3.92
N PRO A 46 5.42 13.24 3.49
CA PRO A 46 5.50 14.38 4.39
C PRO A 46 4.51 14.28 5.58
N ARG A 47 4.87 14.91 6.70
CA ARG A 47 4.02 14.90 7.89
C ARG A 47 2.67 15.57 7.60
N GLY A 48 1.58 14.88 7.92
CA GLY A 48 0.22 15.41 7.79
C GLY A 48 -0.39 15.25 6.40
N THR A 49 0.25 14.52 5.50
CA THR A 49 -0.31 14.19 4.18
C THR A 49 -1.65 13.46 4.31
N VAL A 50 -2.66 13.93 3.57
CA VAL A 50 -3.99 13.29 3.47
C VAL A 50 -4.37 13.20 2.00
N HIS A 51 -4.37 11.99 1.46
CA HIS A 51 -4.92 11.69 0.14
C HIS A 51 -6.32 11.09 0.32
N ARG A 52 -7.36 11.88 0.00
CA ARG A 52 -8.76 11.42 0.15
C ARG A 52 -9.13 10.39 -0.91
N THR A 53 -8.56 10.51 -2.10
CA THR A 53 -8.79 9.59 -3.21
C THR A 53 -7.47 9.01 -3.74
N LYS A 54 -7.58 7.87 -4.43
CA LYS A 54 -6.43 7.28 -5.12
C LYS A 54 -5.86 8.22 -6.20
N ALA A 55 -6.72 8.99 -6.87
CA ALA A 55 -6.29 9.95 -7.89
C ALA A 55 -5.42 11.07 -7.29
N ASP A 56 -5.81 11.61 -6.12
CA ASP A 56 -5.02 12.62 -5.41
C ASP A 56 -3.63 12.07 -5.05
N ALA A 57 -3.57 10.83 -4.54
CA ALA A 57 -2.31 10.18 -4.22
C ALA A 57 -1.42 10.01 -5.46
N MET A 58 -1.99 9.54 -6.58
CA MET A 58 -1.22 9.36 -7.82
C MET A 58 -0.67 10.68 -8.36
N ALA A 59 -1.44 11.77 -8.25
CA ALA A 59 -0.99 13.10 -8.67
C ALA A 59 0.15 13.64 -7.78
N ALA A 60 0.07 13.44 -6.46
CA ALA A 60 1.10 13.84 -5.51
C ALA A 60 2.40 13.06 -5.71
N GLU A 61 2.32 11.73 -5.81
CA GLU A 61 3.49 10.85 -5.98
C GLU A 61 4.16 11.00 -7.35
N HIS A 62 3.44 11.39 -8.40
CA HIS A 62 4.07 11.66 -9.71
C HIS A 62 4.96 12.91 -9.70
N SER A 63 4.76 13.78 -8.71
CA SER A 63 5.55 15.00 -8.53
C SER A 63 6.77 14.80 -7.61
N HIS A 64 6.98 13.59 -7.11
CA HIS A 64 8.10 13.19 -6.25
C HIS A 64 9.30 12.65 -7.03
#